data_AF-A0A3M0A7Q4-F1
#
_entry.id   AF-A0A3M0A7Q4-F1
#
_cell.length_a   1.000
_cell.length_b   1.000
_cell.length_c   1.000
_cell.angle_alpha   90.00
_cell.angle_beta   90.00
_cell.angle_gamma   90.00
#
_symmetry.space_group_name_H-M   'P 1'
#
loop_
_entity.id
_entity.type
_entity.pdbx_description
1 polymer ?
#
loop_
_entity_poly.entity_id
_entity_poly.type
_entity_poly.pdbx_seq_one_letter_code
_entity_poly.pdbx_strand_id
1 'polypeptide(L)'
;MLTEALLFDEEQKLERKLAELTEAQRSFVETAASEVVRDPQEFTKRQVLFFFGWHHFYANNWLRGSLLLALFLYLPFAYIDGVLWPIALLLLVWATEIPLMINGRRYIRDRNATALRSALGKLKKR
;
A
#
# COMPACT_ATOMS: atom_id res chain seq x y z
N MET A 1 -0.49 10.80 -6.34
CA MET A 1 -1.55 9.79 -6.19
C MET A 1 -2.74 10.20 -7.04
N LEU A 2 -3.26 9.31 -7.87
CA LEU A 2 -4.40 9.57 -8.75
C LEU A 2 -5.73 9.62 -7.96
N THR A 3 -6.71 10.40 -8.43
CA THR A 3 -8.09 10.36 -7.91
C THR A 3 -8.74 9.00 -8.20
N GLU A 4 -9.76 8.60 -7.44
CA GLU A 4 -10.42 7.29 -7.66
C GLU A 4 -10.92 7.12 -9.09
N ALA A 5 -11.50 8.17 -9.67
CA ALA A 5 -11.96 8.15 -11.06
C ALA A 5 -10.81 7.89 -12.05
N LEU A 6 -9.63 8.49 -11.81
CA LEU A 6 -8.45 8.27 -12.64
C LEU A 6 -7.85 6.87 -12.44
N LEU A 7 -7.87 6.34 -11.22
CA LEU A 7 -7.44 4.95 -10.94
C LEU A 7 -8.34 3.93 -11.63
N PHE A 8 -9.65 4.20 -11.69
CA PHE A 8 -10.60 3.33 -12.37
C PHE A 8 -10.41 3.33 -13.88
N ASP A 9 -10.24 4.51 -14.48
CA ASP A 9 -9.93 4.64 -15.91
C ASP A 9 -8.58 3.96 -16.26
N GLU A 10 -7.59 4.07 -15.38
CA GLU A 10 -6.31 3.40 -15.54
C GLU A 10 -6.41 1.87 -15.49
N GLU A 11 -7.19 1.34 -14.55
CA GLU A 11 -7.47 -0.10 -14.48
C GLU A 11 -8.15 -0.61 -15.74
N GLN A 12 -9.20 0.07 -16.23
CA GLN A 12 -9.86 -0.33 -17.49
C GLN A 12 -8.89 -0.31 -18.67
N LYS A 13 -7.99 0.68 -18.75
CA LYS A 13 -6.95 0.74 -19.80
C LYS A 13 -5.98 -0.43 -19.72
N LEU A 14 -5.61 -0.85 -18.51
CA LEU A 14 -4.73 -2.01 -18.29
C LEU A 14 -5.45 -3.32 -18.63
N GLU A 15 -6.72 -3.47 -18.27
CA GLU A 15 -7.54 -4.63 -18.61
C GLU A 15 -7.71 -4.81 -20.13
N ARG A 16 -7.99 -3.72 -20.86
CA ARG A 16 -8.07 -3.76 -22.32
C ARG A 16 -6.75 -4.22 -22.94
N LYS A 17 -5.62 -3.68 -22.46
CA LYS A 17 -4.29 -4.11 -22.91
C LYS A 17 -4.00 -5.57 -22.60
N LEU A 18 -4.42 -6.07 -21.43
CA LEU A 18 -4.29 -7.49 -21.06
C LEU A 18 -5.17 -8.39 -21.94
N ALA A 19 -6.34 -7.92 -22.36
CA ALA A 19 -7.23 -8.66 -23.26
C ALA A 19 -6.70 -8.74 -24.70
N GLU A 20 -5.86 -7.79 -25.11
CA GLU A 20 -5.19 -7.77 -26.42
C GLU A 20 -3.93 -8.66 -26.48
N LEU A 21 -3.44 -9.16 -25.33
CA LEU A 21 -2.25 -10.03 -25.27
C LEU A 21 -2.58 -11.46 -25.70
N THR A 22 -1.58 -12.12 -26.29
CA THR A 22 -1.63 -13.58 -26.47
C THR A 22 -1.50 -14.30 -25.13
N GLU A 23 -1.96 -15.54 -25.05
CA GLU A 23 -1.98 -16.32 -23.80
C GLU A 23 -0.59 -16.46 -23.14
N ALA A 24 0.46 -16.64 -23.96
CA ALA A 24 1.84 -16.66 -23.49
C ALA A 24 2.31 -15.31 -22.90
N GLN A 25 1.90 -14.19 -23.51
CA GLN A 25 2.23 -12.84 -23.03
C GLN A 25 1.44 -12.49 -21.76
N ARG A 26 0.18 -12.90 -21.69
CA ARG A 26 -0.67 -12.73 -20.50
C ARG A 26 -0.08 -13.49 -19.31
N SER A 27 0.28 -14.76 -19.49
CA SER A 27 0.91 -15.58 -18.45
C SER A 27 2.24 -14.99 -17.96
N PHE A 28 3.06 -14.43 -18.86
CA PHE A 28 4.29 -13.73 -18.48
C PHE A 28 4.01 -12.48 -17.63
N VAL A 29 3.03 -11.66 -18.02
CA VAL A 29 2.66 -10.45 -17.27
C VAL A 29 2.07 -10.82 -15.91
N GLU A 30 1.20 -11.83 -15.85
CA GLU A 30 0.62 -12.33 -14.60
C GLU A 30 1.69 -12.90 -13.67
N THR A 31 2.65 -13.66 -14.19
CA THR A 31 3.76 -14.20 -13.40
C THR A 31 4.70 -13.09 -12.92
N ALA A 32 4.98 -12.08 -13.77
CA ALA A 32 5.80 -10.94 -13.38
C ALA A 32 5.11 -10.00 -12.39
N ALA A 33 3.78 -10.02 -12.34
CA ALA A 33 2.96 -9.18 -11.48
C ALA A 33 2.44 -9.91 -10.22
N SER A 34 2.46 -11.24 -10.18
CA SER A 34 1.87 -12.08 -9.11
C SER A 34 2.46 -11.83 -7.73
N GLU A 35 3.74 -11.43 -7.64
CA GLU A 35 4.37 -11.09 -6.35
C GLU A 35 3.93 -9.73 -5.80
N VAL A 36 3.37 -8.86 -6.64
CA VAL A 36 3.11 -7.44 -6.31
C VAL A 36 1.62 -7.10 -6.34
N VAL A 37 0.86 -7.72 -7.24
CA VAL A 37 -0.57 -7.50 -7.41
C VAL A 37 -1.31 -8.16 -6.26
N ARG A 38 -1.88 -7.34 -5.38
CA ARG A 38 -2.71 -7.81 -4.25
C ARG A 38 -4.14 -7.34 -4.45
N ASP A 39 -5.10 -8.19 -4.09
CA ASP A 39 -6.51 -7.79 -4.11
C ASP A 39 -6.74 -6.61 -3.14
N PRO A 40 -7.23 -5.46 -3.65
CA PRO A 40 -7.56 -4.29 -2.82
C PRO A 40 -8.53 -4.62 -1.68
N GLN A 41 -9.46 -5.56 -1.88
CA GLN A 41 -10.46 -5.92 -0.87
C GLN A 41 -9.84 -6.75 0.27
N GLU A 42 -9.09 -7.80 -0.07
CA GLU A 42 -8.30 -8.58 0.90
C GLU A 42 -7.30 -7.68 1.67
N PHE A 43 -6.65 -6.74 0.99
CA PHE A 43 -5.73 -5.81 1.62
C PHE A 43 -6.43 -4.95 2.68
N THR A 44 -7.59 -4.39 2.36
CA THR A 44 -8.33 -3.52 3.29
C THR A 44 -8.83 -4.27 4.50
N LYS A 45 -9.33 -5.50 4.31
CA LYS A 45 -9.76 -6.38 5.41
C LYS A 45 -8.62 -6.67 6.38
N ARG A 46 -7.43 -6.98 5.86
CA ARG A 46 -6.24 -7.21 6.68
C ARG A 46 -5.72 -5.94 7.33
N GLN A 47 -5.74 -4.81 6.61
CA GLN A 47 -5.25 -3.53 7.13
C GLN A 47 -6.03 -3.07 8.37
N VAL A 48 -7.34 -3.33 8.42
CA VAL A 48 -8.19 -3.07 9.59
C VAL A 48 -7.85 -3.94 10.80
N LEU A 49 -7.27 -5.13 10.61
CA LEU A 49 -6.84 -6.02 11.69
C LEU A 49 -5.49 -5.62 12.33
N PHE A 50 -4.73 -4.73 11.71
CA PHE A 50 -3.37 -4.39 12.15
C PHE A 50 -3.33 -3.09 12.95
N PHE A 51 -3.36 -3.22 14.29
CA PHE A 51 -3.05 -2.15 15.22
C PHE A 51 -1.54 -1.77 15.19
N PHE A 52 -1.20 -0.53 15.59
CA PHE A 52 0.17 -0.08 15.88
C PHE A 52 1.17 -0.02 14.70
N GLY A 53 0.72 0.31 13.49
CA GLY A 53 1.63 0.49 12.35
C GLY A 53 2.14 -0.82 11.73
N TRP A 54 1.65 -1.98 12.20
CA TRP A 54 2.03 -3.28 11.65
C TRP A 54 1.70 -3.40 10.15
N HIS A 55 0.67 -2.69 9.69
CA HIS A 55 0.27 -2.68 8.29
C HIS A 55 1.36 -2.16 7.33
N HIS A 56 2.33 -1.37 7.80
CA HIS A 56 3.47 -0.93 6.98
C HIS A 56 4.43 -2.09 6.65
N PHE A 57 4.63 -3.04 7.56
CA PHE A 57 5.42 -4.25 7.29
C PHE A 57 4.74 -5.08 6.20
N TYR A 58 3.41 -5.19 6.24
CA TYR A 58 2.67 -5.90 5.20
C TYR A 58 2.76 -5.17 3.84
N ALA A 59 2.79 -3.85 3.83
CA ALA A 59 3.02 -3.04 2.62
C ALA A 59 4.50 -3.04 2.15
N ASN A 60 5.37 -3.84 2.76
CA ASN A 60 6.82 -3.88 2.51
C ASN A 60 7.53 -2.54 2.77
N ASN A 61 6.92 -1.65 3.57
CA ASN A 61 7.49 -0.37 3.98
C ASN A 61 8.09 -0.51 5.40
N TRP A 62 9.18 -1.27 5.48
CA TRP A 62 9.85 -1.63 6.72
C TRP A 62 10.29 -0.41 7.53
N LEU A 63 10.80 0.64 6.87
CA LEU A 63 11.28 1.85 7.54
C LEU A 63 10.17 2.55 8.33
N ARG A 64 9.01 2.77 7.70
CA ARG A 64 7.87 3.40 8.39
C ARG A 64 7.32 2.52 9.51
N GLY A 65 7.22 1.21 9.25
CA GLY A 65 6.79 0.24 10.26
C GLY A 65 7.69 0.25 11.50
N SER A 66 9.01 0.23 11.32
CA SER A 66 9.98 0.25 12.42
C SER A 66 9.96 1.55 13.21
N LEU A 67 9.84 2.70 12.54
CA LEU A 67 9.74 4.00 13.23
C LEU A 67 8.48 4.10 14.09
N LEU A 68 7.34 3.69 13.55
CA LEU A 68 6.06 3.69 14.27
C LEU A 68 6.08 2.73 15.46
N LEU A 69 6.66 1.54 15.29
CA LEU A 69 6.81 0.58 16.37
C LEU A 69 7.72 1.13 17.49
N ALA A 70 8.87 1.70 17.13
CA ALA A 70 9.79 2.30 18.10
C ALA A 70 9.13 3.46 18.87
N LEU A 71 8.38 4.31 18.16
CA LEU A 71 7.58 5.38 18.75
C LEU A 71 6.56 4.81 19.75
N PHE A 72 5.77 3.81 19.34
CA PHE A 72 4.80 3.17 20.22
C PHE A 72 5.40 2.52 21.47
N LEU A 73 6.61 1.98 21.36
CA LEU A 73 7.32 1.40 22.50
C LEU A 73 7.92 2.47 23.42
N TYR A 74 8.43 3.58 22.87
CA TYR A 74 9.15 4.61 23.63
C TYR A 74 8.23 5.63 24.33
N LEU A 75 7.13 6.03 23.68
CA LEU A 75 6.22 7.07 24.16
C LEU A 75 5.58 6.79 25.54
N PRO A 76 5.21 5.54 25.89
CA PRO A 76 4.72 5.22 27.23
C PRO A 76 5.76 5.43 28.33
N PHE A 77 7.05 5.16 28.06
CA PHE A 77 8.12 5.40 29.04
C PHE A 77 8.38 6.89 29.24
N ALA A 78 8.31 7.68 28.17
CA ALA A 78 8.45 9.15 28.24
C ALA A 78 7.29 9.84 28.98
N TYR A 79 6.13 9.18 29.10
CA TYR A 79 4.99 9.68 29.86
C TYR A 79 5.17 9.55 31.38
N ILE A 80 6.01 8.63 31.85
CA ILE A 80 6.25 8.37 33.28
C ILE A 80 6.79 9.61 34.00
N ASP A 81 7.50 10.49 33.29
CA ASP A 81 8.05 11.74 33.80
C ASP A 81 7.04 12.91 33.86
N GLY A 82 5.74 12.64 33.62
CA GLY A 82 4.68 13.66 33.66
C GLY A 82 4.65 14.60 32.44
N VAL A 83 5.38 14.24 31.39
CA VAL A 83 5.53 15.07 30.19
C VAL A 83 4.41 14.75 29.18
N LEU A 84 3.75 15.79 28.66
CA LEU A 84 2.58 15.66 27.76
C LEU A 84 2.92 15.58 26.26
N TRP A 85 4.13 15.96 25.83
CA TRP A 85 4.50 15.92 24.41
C TRP A 85 4.40 14.53 23.76
N PRO A 86 4.61 13.39 24.46
CA PRO A 86 4.39 12.07 23.89
C PRO A 86 2.97 11.86 23.36
N ILE A 87 1.97 12.36 24.08
CA ILE A 87 0.55 12.25 23.68
C ILE A 87 0.31 13.07 22.41
N ALA A 88 0.84 14.29 22.35
CA ALA A 88 0.71 15.14 21.16
C ALA A 88 1.36 14.49 19.93
N LEU A 89 2.49 13.83 20.11
CA LEU A 89 3.21 13.15 19.02
C LEU A 89 2.46 11.89 18.54
N LEU A 90 1.87 11.12 19.46
CA LEU A 90 0.97 10.01 19.12
C LEU A 90 -0.25 10.49 18.32
N LEU A 91 -0.86 11.59 18.73
CA LEU A 91 -2.00 12.18 18.02
C LEU A 91 -1.62 12.65 16.62
N LEU A 92 -0.45 13.26 16.45
CA LEU A 92 0.06 13.67 15.14
C LEU A 92 0.27 12.47 14.23
N VAL A 93 0.90 11.41 14.76
CA VAL A 93 1.08 10.14 14.03
C VAL A 93 -0.28 9.58 13.61
N TRP A 94 -1.24 9.49 14.53
CA TRP A 94 -2.59 9.00 14.23
C TRP A 94 -3.32 9.84 13.18
N ALA A 95 -3.18 11.17 13.23
CA ALA A 95 -3.77 12.05 12.22
C ALA A 95 -3.23 11.78 10.81
N THR A 96 -2.00 11.27 10.69
CA THR A 96 -1.42 10.86 9.40
C THR A 96 -1.74 9.42 9.00
N GLU A 97 -1.86 8.52 9.98
CA GLU A 97 -2.08 7.08 9.75
C GLU A 97 -3.54 6.74 9.44
N ILE A 98 -4.51 7.40 10.10
CA ILE A 98 -5.95 7.14 9.88
C ILE A 98 -6.37 7.40 8.42
N PRO A 99 -6.01 8.53 7.78
CA PRO A 99 -6.30 8.75 6.36
C PRO A 99 -5.66 7.70 5.46
N LEU A 100 -4.48 7.18 5.82
CA LEU A 100 -3.80 6.13 5.08
C LEU A 100 -4.57 4.79 5.15
N MET A 101 -5.10 4.46 6.33
CA MET A 101 -5.92 3.26 6.53
C MET A 101 -7.26 3.33 5.79
N ILE A 102 -7.93 4.50 5.81
CA ILE A 102 -9.17 4.71 5.09
C ILE A 102 -8.95 4.60 3.57
N ASN A 103 -7.80 5.04 3.08
CA ASN A 103 -7.43 5.00 1.66
C ASN A 103 -6.63 3.76 1.25
N GLY A 104 -6.56 2.71 2.07
CA GLY A 104 -5.78 1.49 1.80
C GLY A 104 -6.09 0.85 0.44
N ARG A 105 -7.37 0.86 0.03
CA ARG A 105 -7.80 0.41 -1.32
C ARG A 105 -7.11 1.18 -2.44
N ARG A 106 -7.11 2.52 -2.36
CA ARG A 106 -6.52 3.39 -3.38
C ARG A 106 -5.01 3.21 -3.46
N TYR A 107 -4.35 3.06 -2.32
CA TYR A 107 -2.91 2.81 -2.25
C TYR A 107 -2.50 1.49 -2.94
N ILE A 108 -3.27 0.41 -2.75
CA ILE A 108 -2.97 -0.87 -3.43
C ILE A 108 -3.30 -0.82 -4.91
N ARG A 109 -4.40 -0.16 -5.31
CA ARG A 109 -4.75 0.01 -6.72
C ARG A 109 -3.64 0.75 -7.49
N ASP A 110 -3.11 1.82 -6.92
CA ASP A 110 -1.99 2.60 -7.50
C ASP A 110 -0.70 1.77 -7.63
N ARG A 111 -0.37 0.97 -6.60
CA ARG A 111 0.76 0.02 -6.65
C ARG A 111 0.58 -1.07 -7.71
N ASN A 112 -0.61 -1.67 -7.77
CA ASN A 112 -0.93 -2.71 -8.75
C ASN A 112 -0.81 -2.16 -10.18
N ALA A 113 -1.37 -0.97 -10.42
CA ALA A 113 -1.30 -0.31 -11.72
C ALA A 113 0.15 0.00 -12.13
N THR A 114 0.97 0.45 -11.17
CA THR A 114 2.41 0.68 -11.39
C THR A 114 3.16 -0.62 -11.72
N ALA A 115 2.86 -1.71 -11.01
CA ALA A 115 3.48 -3.03 -11.26
C ALA A 115 3.11 -3.57 -12.65
N LEU A 116 1.83 -3.50 -13.02
CA LEU A 116 1.33 -3.89 -14.34
C LEU A 116 1.97 -3.05 -15.45
N ARG A 117 2.08 -1.73 -15.27
CA ARG A 117 2.78 -0.84 -16.22
C ARG A 117 4.23 -1.27 -16.41
N SER A 118 4.93 -1.59 -15.33
CA SER A 118 6.32 -2.06 -15.38
C SER A 118 6.45 -3.39 -16.13
N ALA A 119 5.55 -4.35 -15.85
CA ALA A 119 5.52 -5.65 -16.52
C ALA A 119 5.23 -5.52 -18.03
N LEU A 120 4.23 -4.72 -18.42
CA LEU A 120 3.93 -4.42 -19.82
C LEU A 120 5.10 -3.72 -20.54
N GLY A 121 5.79 -2.81 -19.84
CA GLY A 121 6.99 -2.15 -20.37
C GLY A 121 8.14 -3.12 -20.65
N LYS A 122 8.30 -4.18 -19.85
CA LYS A 122 9.28 -5.24 -20.09
C LYS A 122 8.91 -6.11 -21.29
N LEU A 123 7.61 -6.35 -21.51
CA LEU A 123 7.13 -7.12 -22.65
C LEU A 123 7.39 -6.39 -23.99
N LYS A 124 7.17 -5.08 -24.06
CA LYS A 124 7.37 -4.27 -25.28
C LYS A 124 8.85 -4.08 -25.67
N LYS A 125 9.78 -4.35 -24.75
CA LYS A 125 11.24 -4.27 -24.99
C LYS A 125 11.86 -5.58 -25.48
N ARG A 126 11.12 -6.69 -25.45
CA ARG A 126 11.49 -7.97 -26.06
C ARG A 126 10.87 -8.08 -27.43
#